data_AF-A0A540NF44-F1
#
_entry.id   AF-A0A540NF44-F1
#
_cell.length_a   1.000
_cell.length_b   1.000
_cell.length_c   1.000
_cell.angle_alpha   90.00
_cell.angle_beta   90.00
_cell.angle_gamma   90.00
#
_symmetry.space_group_name_H-M   'P 1'
#
loop_
_entity.id
_entity.type
_entity.pdbx_description
1 polymer ?
#
loop_
_entity_poly.entity_id
_entity_poly.type
_entity_poly.pdbx_seq_one_letter_code
_entity_poly.pdbx_strand_id
1 'polypeptide(L)'
;MAVSWKPLLPLIAVSSLLVYEEWVSTPSCKTTPTPNIPEPIPEHHPDDLKVMLVADLLLLGSDSGYFNHLFRDYYLSKFFTKSFHTLKPDMLLVLGDISARGHNLPKTKYVSVIHQFHRVLGPFLGLPLHVVLGDRDIGECDELSAESVSWVSRRLPGLDSAGCGAFEIGNVSFVSLSAVALLCGNNELRFSVEKVVERESMDFQMERERVNEGGDENDRLGKRVYEFGWRKNAMSSGSGPVLLLHFPLNRNVNAANNGGSSSRLDGRGAVGTGPYKLSHKLPLNATEYIFQALKPR
;
A
#
# COMPACT_ATOMS: atom_id res chain seq x y z
N MET A 1 23.75 -31.87 -45.85
CA MET A 1 24.29 -30.60 -45.34
C MET A 1 24.09 -30.58 -43.84
N ALA A 2 25.16 -30.73 -43.04
CA ALA A 2 25.07 -30.61 -41.60
C ALA A 2 25.01 -29.12 -41.24
N VAL A 3 23.83 -28.64 -40.83
CA VAL A 3 23.71 -27.30 -40.25
C VAL A 3 24.64 -27.27 -39.03
N SER A 4 25.51 -26.27 -38.93
CA SER A 4 26.35 -26.09 -37.75
C SER A 4 25.50 -25.39 -36.69
N TRP A 5 24.95 -26.14 -35.74
CA TRP A 5 24.08 -25.61 -34.66
C TRP A 5 24.88 -24.88 -33.57
N LYS A 6 26.22 -25.01 -33.58
CA LYS A 6 27.12 -24.46 -32.55
C LYS A 6 27.02 -22.93 -32.38
N PRO A 7 26.97 -22.10 -33.44
CA PRO A 7 26.72 -20.66 -33.30
C PRO A 7 25.24 -20.31 -33.09
N LEU A 8 24.29 -21.22 -33.36
CA LEU A 8 22.86 -20.97 -33.23
C LEU A 8 22.37 -21.09 -31.78
N LEU A 9 22.92 -22.06 -31.04
CA LEU A 9 22.62 -22.29 -29.61
C LEU A 9 22.81 -21.06 -28.71
N PRO A 10 23.94 -20.32 -28.73
CA PRO A 10 24.09 -19.13 -27.91
C PRO A 10 23.10 -18.03 -28.30
N LEU A 11 22.77 -17.90 -29.58
CA LEU A 11 21.81 -16.90 -30.07
C LEU A 11 20.38 -17.23 -29.61
N ILE A 12 19.99 -18.50 -29.66
CA ILE A 12 18.71 -18.96 -29.10
C ILE A 12 18.69 -18.72 -27.59
N ALA A 13 19.75 -19.07 -26.87
CA ALA A 13 19.82 -18.89 -25.43
C ALA A 13 19.67 -17.41 -25.02
N VAL A 14 20.38 -16.49 -25.70
CA VAL A 14 20.26 -15.05 -25.46
C VAL A 14 18.86 -14.55 -25.82
N SER A 15 18.30 -14.97 -26.96
CA SER A 15 16.94 -14.59 -27.35
C SER A 15 15.91 -15.09 -26.35
N SER A 16 16.03 -16.32 -25.86
CA SER A 16 15.15 -16.88 -24.84
C SER A 16 15.27 -16.13 -23.51
N LEU A 17 16.47 -15.72 -23.11
CA LEU A 17 16.69 -14.90 -21.92
C LEU A 17 16.00 -13.54 -22.04
N LEU A 18 16.14 -12.87 -23.19
CA LEU A 18 15.48 -11.58 -23.45
C LEU A 18 13.96 -11.71 -23.44
N VAL A 19 13.41 -12.76 -24.07
CA VAL A 19 11.96 -13.02 -24.06
C VAL A 19 11.47 -13.32 -22.64
N TYR A 20 12.21 -14.13 -21.88
CA TYR A 20 11.88 -14.45 -20.49
C TYR A 20 11.91 -13.19 -19.62
N GLU A 21 12.95 -12.37 -19.75
CA GLU A 21 13.10 -11.13 -19.02
C GLU A 21 11.97 -10.15 -19.34
N GLU A 22 11.61 -10.06 -20.62
CA GLU A 22 10.50 -9.23 -21.08
C GLU A 22 9.16 -9.71 -20.52
N TRP A 23 8.93 -11.02 -20.52
CA TRP A 23 7.73 -11.65 -20.00
C TRP A 23 7.59 -11.49 -18.49
N VAL A 24 8.63 -11.79 -17.71
CA VAL A 24 8.60 -11.72 -16.23
C VAL A 24 8.38 -10.29 -15.73
N SER A 25 8.95 -9.29 -16.40
CA SER A 25 8.79 -7.89 -16.01
C SER A 25 7.48 -7.26 -16.49
N THR A 26 6.74 -7.89 -17.40
CA THR A 26 5.51 -7.30 -17.93
C THR A 26 4.33 -7.61 -17.00
N PRO A 27 3.60 -6.60 -16.50
CA PRO A 27 2.45 -6.84 -15.64
C PRO A 27 1.34 -7.58 -16.40
N SER A 28 0.84 -8.66 -15.82
CA SER A 28 -0.33 -9.37 -16.34
C SER A 28 -1.61 -8.70 -15.82
N CYS A 29 -2.19 -7.81 -16.61
CA CYS A 29 -3.45 -7.15 -16.27
C CYS A 29 -4.65 -8.03 -16.67
N LYS A 30 -5.51 -8.37 -15.71
CA LYS A 30 -6.86 -8.87 -15.97
C LYS A 30 -7.84 -7.86 -15.41
N THR A 31 -8.66 -7.28 -16.27
CA THR A 31 -9.80 -6.46 -15.85
C THR A 31 -10.84 -7.37 -15.21
N THR A 32 -11.01 -7.25 -13.90
CA THR A 32 -12.08 -7.93 -13.18
C THR A 32 -13.35 -7.10 -13.30
N PRO A 33 -14.43 -7.63 -13.88
CA PRO A 33 -15.72 -6.94 -13.83
C PRO A 33 -16.21 -6.87 -12.37
N THR A 34 -16.75 -5.73 -11.99
CA THR A 34 -17.35 -5.47 -10.68
C THR A 34 -18.49 -6.48 -10.44
N PRO A 35 -18.45 -7.33 -9.40
CA PRO A 35 -19.51 -8.28 -9.16
C PRO A 35 -20.77 -7.53 -8.66
N ASN A 36 -21.86 -7.66 -9.42
CA ASN A 36 -23.25 -7.29 -9.09
C ASN A 36 -23.81 -5.94 -9.58
N ILE A 37 -23.32 -5.36 -10.67
CA ILE A 37 -24.08 -4.34 -11.41
C ILE A 37 -24.35 -4.86 -12.83
N PRO A 38 -25.61 -5.09 -13.24
CA PRO A 38 -25.90 -5.32 -14.66
C PRO A 38 -25.51 -4.04 -15.42
N GLU A 39 -24.70 -4.21 -16.46
CA GLU A 39 -24.09 -3.19 -17.36
C GLU A 39 -24.74 -1.79 -17.38
N PRO A 40 -23.92 -0.72 -17.44
CA PRO A 40 -22.81 -0.58 -18.37
C PRO A 40 -21.44 -0.72 -17.69
N ILE A 41 -20.44 -1.11 -18.49
CA ILE A 41 -19.02 -0.92 -18.17
C ILE A 41 -18.88 0.48 -17.55
N PRO A 42 -18.29 0.66 -16.35
CA PRO A 42 -18.09 1.99 -15.80
C PRO A 42 -17.37 2.79 -16.90
N GLU A 43 -18.04 3.81 -17.44
CA GLU A 43 -17.40 4.68 -18.41
C GLU A 43 -16.14 5.19 -17.72
N HIS A 44 -14.99 4.84 -18.28
CA HIS A 44 -13.69 5.20 -17.75
C HIS A 44 -13.58 6.71 -17.94
N HIS A 45 -14.03 7.48 -16.95
CA HIS A 45 -14.01 8.91 -17.06
C HIS A 45 -12.53 9.32 -17.00
N PRO A 46 -12.08 10.23 -17.87
CA PRO A 46 -10.68 10.66 -17.89
C PRO A 46 -10.22 11.27 -16.55
N ASP A 47 -11.18 11.62 -15.68
CA ASP A 47 -10.98 12.23 -14.36
C ASP A 47 -11.01 11.19 -13.21
N ASP A 48 -11.11 9.89 -13.48
CA ASP A 48 -11.07 8.88 -12.42
C ASP A 48 -9.66 8.72 -11.85
N LEU A 49 -9.53 8.81 -10.52
CA LEU A 49 -8.27 8.66 -9.81
C LEU A 49 -7.74 7.22 -9.94
N LYS A 50 -6.58 7.05 -10.57
CA LYS A 50 -5.91 5.75 -10.72
C LYS A 50 -4.84 5.56 -9.66
N VAL A 51 -5.05 4.57 -8.81
CA VAL A 51 -4.09 4.25 -7.75
C VAL A 51 -3.43 2.90 -8.04
N MET A 52 -2.09 2.86 -7.99
CA MET A 52 -1.34 1.61 -7.98
C MET A 52 -1.09 1.21 -6.53
N LEU A 53 -1.59 0.04 -6.13
CA LEU A 53 -1.38 -0.51 -4.79
C LEU A 53 -0.35 -1.64 -4.84
N VAL A 54 0.56 -1.62 -3.87
CA VAL A 54 1.65 -2.58 -3.72
C VAL A 54 1.72 -2.98 -2.26
N ALA A 55 2.01 -4.24 -1.97
CA ALA A 55 2.27 -4.71 -0.61
C ALA A 55 3.48 -5.65 -0.63
N ASP A 56 4.07 -5.89 0.54
CA ASP A 56 5.08 -6.93 0.77
C ASP A 56 6.30 -6.80 -0.16
N LEU A 57 6.91 -5.62 -0.20
CA LEU A 57 8.16 -5.41 -0.96
C LEU A 57 9.31 -6.26 -0.41
N LEU A 58 9.30 -6.54 0.90
CA LEU A 58 10.22 -7.48 1.56
C LEU A 58 11.70 -7.21 1.21
N LEU A 59 12.07 -5.93 1.23
CA LEU A 59 13.41 -5.45 0.98
C LEU A 59 14.34 -5.92 2.10
N LEU A 60 15.59 -6.26 1.75
CA LEU A 60 16.55 -6.87 2.68
C LEU A 60 17.63 -5.88 3.14
N GLY A 61 17.70 -4.70 2.53
CA GLY A 61 18.68 -3.67 2.86
C GLY A 61 20.11 -4.20 2.74
N SER A 62 20.92 -4.01 3.78
CA SER A 62 22.32 -4.47 3.79
C SER A 62 22.47 -6.01 3.81
N ASP A 63 21.42 -6.74 4.19
CA ASP A 63 21.45 -8.20 4.25
C ASP A 63 21.13 -8.83 2.86
N SER A 64 20.91 -8.01 1.82
CA SER A 64 20.73 -8.53 0.46
C SER A 64 22.06 -9.01 -0.13
N GLY A 65 22.15 -10.32 -0.38
CA GLY A 65 23.24 -10.88 -1.19
C GLY A 65 23.21 -10.40 -2.65
N TYR A 66 24.30 -10.66 -3.37
CA TYR A 66 24.48 -10.30 -4.78
C TYR A 66 23.30 -10.69 -5.70
N PHE A 67 22.74 -11.88 -5.49
CA PHE A 67 21.59 -12.38 -6.24
C PHE A 67 20.35 -11.48 -6.09
N ASN A 68 20.09 -10.96 -4.89
CA ASN A 68 18.94 -10.09 -4.66
C ASN A 68 19.09 -8.74 -5.37
N HIS A 69 20.30 -8.18 -5.39
CA HIS A 69 20.54 -6.93 -6.11
C HIS A 69 20.44 -7.10 -7.64
N LEU A 70 21.06 -8.14 -8.20
CA LEU A 70 21.11 -8.31 -9.64
C LEU A 70 19.84 -8.89 -10.26
N PHE A 71 19.10 -9.71 -9.52
CA PHE A 71 17.89 -10.32 -10.02
C PHE A 71 16.69 -9.63 -9.40
N ARG A 72 16.45 -9.79 -8.09
CA ARG A 72 15.20 -9.34 -7.47
C ARG A 72 14.95 -7.84 -7.63
N ASP A 73 15.91 -7.00 -7.24
CA ASP A 73 15.75 -5.54 -7.29
C ASP A 73 15.65 -5.04 -8.74
N TYR A 74 16.43 -5.64 -9.64
CA TYR A 74 16.39 -5.34 -11.08
C TYR A 74 15.01 -5.65 -11.68
N TYR A 75 14.52 -6.88 -11.50
CA TYR A 75 13.21 -7.29 -12.02
C TYR A 75 12.07 -6.50 -11.40
N LEU A 76 12.15 -6.21 -10.09
CA LEU A 76 11.15 -5.40 -9.39
C LEU A 76 11.11 -3.96 -9.91
N SER A 77 12.26 -3.31 -10.08
CA SER A 77 12.34 -1.96 -10.65
C SER A 77 11.85 -1.92 -12.11
N LYS A 78 12.22 -2.92 -12.93
CA LYS A 78 11.76 -3.05 -14.32
C LYS A 78 10.25 -3.30 -14.38
N PHE A 79 9.72 -4.13 -13.49
CA PHE A 79 8.28 -4.39 -13.35
C PHE A 79 7.51 -3.11 -13.01
N PHE A 80 7.97 -2.33 -12.04
CA PHE A 80 7.36 -1.04 -11.73
C PHE A 80 7.42 -0.11 -12.94
N THR A 81 8.58 0.03 -13.57
CA THR A 81 8.74 0.88 -14.76
C THR A 81 7.72 0.56 -15.85
N LYS A 82 7.53 -0.72 -16.17
CA LYS A 82 6.51 -1.12 -17.15
C LYS A 82 5.09 -0.89 -16.66
N SER A 83 4.82 -1.16 -15.38
CA SER A 83 3.50 -0.96 -14.79
C SER A 83 3.10 0.51 -14.81
N PHE A 84 3.97 1.43 -14.40
CA PHE A 84 3.72 2.87 -14.46
C PHE A 84 3.54 3.35 -15.90
N HIS A 85 4.38 2.90 -16.83
CA HIS A 85 4.25 3.27 -18.24
C HIS A 85 2.92 2.78 -18.86
N THR A 86 2.47 1.57 -18.50
CA THR A 86 1.28 0.93 -19.07
C THR A 86 0.00 1.45 -18.42
N LEU A 87 -0.04 1.49 -17.08
CA LEU A 87 -1.24 1.82 -16.31
C LEU A 87 -1.41 3.33 -16.10
N LYS A 88 -0.32 4.10 -16.14
CA LYS A 88 -0.29 5.55 -15.87
C LYS A 88 -1.08 5.92 -14.60
N PRO A 89 -0.69 5.38 -13.43
CA PRO A 89 -1.36 5.71 -12.19
C PRO A 89 -1.03 7.15 -11.77
N ASP A 90 -1.97 7.75 -11.06
CA ASP A 90 -1.86 9.08 -10.47
C ASP A 90 -1.16 9.04 -9.11
N MET A 91 -1.18 7.87 -8.45
CA MET A 91 -0.60 7.67 -7.12
C MET A 91 -0.03 6.26 -6.95
N LEU A 92 1.02 6.15 -6.13
CA LEU A 92 1.53 4.88 -5.59
C LEU A 92 1.19 4.75 -4.09
N LEU A 93 0.56 3.64 -3.72
CA LEU A 93 0.33 3.23 -2.33
C LEU A 93 1.11 1.96 -2.01
N VAL A 94 1.87 1.98 -0.92
CA VAL A 94 2.57 0.81 -0.38
C VAL A 94 1.91 0.39 0.93
N LEU A 95 1.25 -0.77 0.94
CA LEU A 95 0.51 -1.35 2.05
C LEU A 95 1.38 -2.25 2.92
N GLY A 96 2.40 -1.69 3.58
CA GLY A 96 3.20 -2.40 4.57
C GLY A 96 4.24 -3.36 4.01
N ASP A 97 4.98 -3.94 4.94
CA ASP A 97 6.06 -4.90 4.76
C ASP A 97 7.08 -4.45 3.71
N ILE A 98 7.56 -3.22 3.90
CA ILE A 98 8.65 -2.65 3.10
C ILE A 98 9.90 -3.49 3.30
N SER A 99 10.23 -3.79 4.56
CA SER A 99 11.39 -4.59 4.94
C SER A 99 11.00 -6.01 5.29
N ALA A 100 11.78 -6.99 4.84
CA ALA A 100 11.58 -8.39 5.23
C ALA A 100 11.93 -8.66 6.71
N ARG A 101 12.73 -7.78 7.33
CA ARG A 101 13.27 -7.94 8.70
C ARG A 101 13.25 -6.62 9.48
N GLY A 102 12.40 -5.67 9.10
CA GLY A 102 12.43 -4.28 9.57
C GLY A 102 12.61 -4.15 11.08
N HIS A 103 11.71 -4.74 11.86
CA HIS A 103 11.77 -4.72 13.31
C HIS A 103 13.06 -5.33 13.88
N ASN A 104 13.56 -6.42 13.28
CA ASN A 104 14.76 -7.10 13.75
C ASN A 104 16.07 -6.40 13.32
N LEU A 105 15.99 -5.35 12.50
CA LEU A 105 17.17 -4.62 12.03
C LEU A 105 17.52 -3.49 12.99
N PRO A 106 18.82 -3.30 13.30
CA PRO A 106 19.24 -2.08 13.98
C PRO A 106 18.97 -0.86 13.08
N LYS A 107 18.70 0.29 13.70
CA LYS A 107 18.42 1.58 13.04
C LYS A 107 19.42 1.92 11.91
N THR A 108 20.70 1.60 12.06
CA THR A 108 21.73 1.82 11.04
C THR A 108 21.55 0.96 9.79
N LYS A 109 21.13 -0.30 9.94
CA LYS A 109 20.85 -1.20 8.82
C LYS A 109 19.53 -0.87 8.14
N TYR A 110 18.52 -0.40 8.88
CA TYR A 110 17.24 -0.02 8.30
C TYR A 110 17.38 1.13 7.28
N VAL A 111 18.35 2.04 7.47
CA VAL A 111 18.67 3.08 6.46
C VAL A 111 19.04 2.46 5.10
N SER A 112 19.69 1.29 5.08
CA SER A 112 19.98 0.57 3.83
C SER A 112 18.72 0.05 3.14
N VAL A 113 17.68 -0.30 3.92
CA VAL A 113 16.36 -0.67 3.38
C VAL A 113 15.73 0.53 2.68
N ILE A 114 15.75 1.71 3.31
CA ILE A 114 15.24 2.95 2.72
C ILE A 114 16.00 3.32 1.44
N HIS A 115 17.32 3.17 1.40
CA HIS A 115 18.09 3.36 0.17
C HIS A 115 17.72 2.36 -0.93
N GLN A 116 17.47 1.09 -0.58
CA GLN A 116 16.98 0.09 -1.54
C GLN A 116 15.57 0.44 -2.04
N PHE A 117 14.68 0.89 -1.16
CA PHE A 117 13.34 1.35 -1.49
C PHE A 117 13.37 2.49 -2.51
N HIS A 118 14.19 3.51 -2.27
CA HIS A 118 14.39 4.61 -3.23
C HIS A 118 15.07 4.17 -4.51
N ARG A 119 15.88 3.11 -4.52
CA ARG A 119 16.48 2.59 -5.76
C ARG A 119 15.45 1.89 -6.64
N VAL A 120 14.55 1.12 -6.02
CA VAL A 120 13.51 0.36 -6.72
C VAL A 120 12.40 1.29 -7.23
N LEU A 121 11.94 2.21 -6.38
CA LEU A 121 10.80 3.10 -6.67
C LEU A 121 11.19 4.54 -7.05
N GLY A 122 12.48 4.88 -6.99
CA GLY A 122 13.03 6.20 -7.27
C GLY A 122 12.47 6.92 -8.49
N PRO A 123 12.40 6.25 -9.66
CA PRO A 123 11.84 6.86 -10.87
C PRO A 123 10.40 7.37 -10.73
N PHE A 124 9.65 6.90 -9.73
CA PHE A 124 8.23 7.23 -9.52
C PHE A 124 8.00 8.11 -8.30
N LEU A 125 9.05 8.55 -7.57
CA LEU A 125 8.91 9.45 -6.43
C LEU A 125 8.40 10.86 -6.82
N GLY A 126 8.30 11.15 -8.12
CA GLY A 126 7.61 12.35 -8.63
C GLY A 126 6.08 12.25 -8.59
N LEU A 127 5.53 11.06 -8.40
CA LEU A 127 4.11 10.85 -8.14
C LEU A 127 3.83 10.89 -6.62
N PRO A 128 2.62 11.29 -6.21
CA PRO A 128 2.15 11.08 -4.85
C PRO A 128 2.44 9.65 -4.37
N LEU A 129 3.16 9.53 -3.26
CA LEU A 129 3.52 8.27 -2.62
C LEU A 129 3.08 8.31 -1.17
N HIS A 130 2.30 7.31 -0.76
CA HIS A 130 1.98 7.07 0.64
C HIS A 130 2.28 5.63 1.03
N VAL A 131 2.71 5.46 2.27
CA VAL A 131 3.17 4.17 2.79
C VAL A 131 2.47 3.86 4.11
N VAL A 132 1.97 2.64 4.25
CA VAL A 132 1.45 2.08 5.50
C VAL A 132 2.50 1.15 6.07
N LEU A 133 2.55 1.00 7.40
CA LEU A 133 3.49 0.09 8.08
C LEU A 133 2.85 -1.30 8.28
N GLY A 134 3.62 -2.35 8.01
CA GLY A 134 3.25 -3.74 8.31
C GLY A 134 3.98 -4.32 9.53
N ASP A 135 3.64 -5.53 9.95
CA ASP A 135 4.28 -6.17 11.11
C ASP A 135 5.77 -6.40 10.89
N ARG A 136 6.21 -6.66 9.66
CA ARG A 136 7.65 -6.86 9.40
C ARG A 136 8.44 -5.57 9.53
N ASP A 137 7.79 -4.42 9.39
CA ASP A 137 8.43 -3.12 9.53
C ASP A 137 8.61 -2.72 11.00
N ILE A 138 7.62 -2.98 11.85
CA ILE A 138 7.55 -2.42 13.22
C ILE A 138 7.45 -3.46 14.36
N GLY A 139 7.20 -4.72 14.06
CA GLY A 139 7.21 -5.84 15.00
C GLY A 139 5.81 -6.39 15.31
N GLU A 140 5.78 -7.56 15.94
CA GLU A 140 4.55 -8.13 16.52
C GLU A 140 4.22 -7.46 17.88
N CYS A 141 3.17 -7.91 18.56
CA CYS A 141 2.66 -7.22 19.75
C CYS A 141 3.64 -7.13 20.93
N ASP A 142 4.45 -8.17 21.15
CA ASP A 142 5.46 -8.19 22.21
C ASP A 142 6.69 -7.32 21.89
N GLU A 143 6.82 -6.93 20.63
CA GLU A 143 7.95 -6.21 20.04
C GLU A 143 7.62 -4.73 19.74
N LEU A 144 6.34 -4.39 19.74
CA LEU A 144 5.84 -3.09 19.34
C LEU A 144 6.21 -2.01 20.37
N SER A 145 6.90 -0.97 19.92
CA SER A 145 7.27 0.18 20.77
C SER A 145 7.04 1.51 20.06
N ALA A 146 6.52 2.50 20.80
CA ALA A 146 6.22 3.83 20.27
C ALA A 146 7.45 4.54 19.68
N GLU A 147 8.62 4.36 20.32
CA GLU A 147 9.87 4.92 19.82
C GLU A 147 10.26 4.32 18.47
N SER A 148 10.18 2.99 18.32
CA SER A 148 10.56 2.31 17.08
C SER A 148 9.61 2.64 15.94
N VAL A 149 8.30 2.64 16.19
CA VAL A 149 7.28 3.06 15.21
C VAL A 149 7.54 4.49 14.77
N SER A 150 7.65 5.43 15.71
CA SER A 150 7.93 6.84 15.41
C SER A 150 9.23 7.02 14.62
N TRP A 151 10.27 6.24 14.94
CA TRP A 151 11.54 6.30 14.23
C TRP A 151 11.41 5.81 12.77
N VAL A 152 10.66 4.73 12.52
CA VAL A 152 10.40 4.22 11.16
C VAL A 152 9.49 5.18 10.39
N SER A 153 8.37 5.60 10.98
CA SER A 153 7.39 6.50 10.36
C SER A 153 8.00 7.80 9.85
N ARG A 154 8.90 8.43 10.62
CA ARG A 154 9.55 9.71 10.24
C ARG A 154 10.43 9.62 8.98
N ARG A 155 10.75 8.40 8.52
CA ARG A 155 11.56 8.17 7.31
C ARG A 155 10.71 7.88 6.09
N LEU A 156 9.40 7.78 6.27
CA LEU A 156 8.44 7.51 5.21
C LEU A 156 7.53 8.74 5.03
N PRO A 157 7.10 9.01 3.80
CA PRO A 157 6.25 10.16 3.53
C PRO A 157 4.85 9.95 4.13
N GLY A 158 4.29 11.01 4.71
CA GLY A 158 2.87 11.06 5.09
C GLY A 158 2.50 10.38 6.41
N LEU A 159 3.47 9.89 7.20
CA LEU A 159 3.21 9.21 8.46
C LEU A 159 3.52 10.06 9.71
N ASP A 160 2.66 9.94 10.71
CA ASP A 160 2.84 10.49 12.05
C ASP A 160 3.63 9.54 12.98
N SER A 161 3.82 9.93 14.24
CA SER A 161 4.56 9.12 15.21
C SER A 161 3.90 7.79 15.58
N ALA A 162 2.60 7.61 15.31
CA ALA A 162 1.88 6.36 15.50
C ALA A 162 1.87 5.48 14.24
N GLY A 163 2.47 5.95 13.14
CA GLY A 163 2.41 5.26 11.85
C GLY A 163 1.05 5.39 11.16
N CYS A 164 0.29 6.44 11.51
CA CYS A 164 -0.94 6.81 10.83
C CYS A 164 -0.71 7.97 9.86
N GLY A 165 -1.64 8.19 8.95
CA GLY A 165 -1.54 9.24 7.95
C GLY A 165 -2.91 9.58 7.38
N ALA A 166 -3.10 10.84 7.00
CA ALA A 166 -4.30 11.33 6.36
C ALA A 166 -3.90 12.32 5.28
N PHE A 167 -4.47 12.15 4.09
CA PHE A 167 -4.17 12.99 2.93
C PHE A 167 -5.32 12.95 1.93
N GLU A 168 -5.32 13.89 0.99
CA GLU A 168 -6.35 14.00 -0.03
C GLU A 168 -5.73 14.10 -1.41
N ILE A 169 -6.38 13.46 -2.39
CA ILE A 169 -6.03 13.61 -3.80
C ILE A 169 -7.31 13.89 -4.57
N GLY A 170 -7.39 15.07 -5.19
CA GLY A 170 -8.60 15.55 -5.83
C GLY A 170 -9.71 15.79 -4.79
N ASN A 171 -10.76 14.96 -4.83
CA ASN A 171 -11.87 14.97 -3.87
C ASN A 171 -11.99 13.65 -3.09
N VAL A 172 -10.92 12.85 -3.09
CA VAL A 172 -10.85 11.58 -2.38
C VAL A 172 -9.92 11.73 -1.20
N SER A 173 -10.49 11.62 0.00
CA SER A 173 -9.74 11.60 1.25
C SER A 173 -9.31 10.18 1.58
N PHE A 174 -8.09 10.03 2.06
CA PHE A 174 -7.49 8.76 2.44
C PHE A 174 -7.06 8.82 3.90
N VAL A 175 -7.31 7.74 4.63
CA VAL A 175 -6.85 7.59 6.01
C VAL A 175 -6.13 6.25 6.13
N SER A 176 -4.85 6.29 6.49
CA SER A 176 -4.08 5.10 6.85
C SER A 176 -3.92 4.98 8.34
N LEU A 177 -4.17 3.80 8.88
CA LEU A 177 -4.04 3.51 10.31
C LEU A 177 -3.00 2.41 10.54
N SER A 178 -2.31 2.47 11.68
CA SER A 178 -1.41 1.40 12.12
C SER A 178 -2.22 0.18 12.57
N ALA A 179 -2.37 -0.78 11.64
CA ALA A 179 -3.13 -2.00 11.87
C ALA A 179 -2.52 -2.86 12.99
N VAL A 180 -1.19 -2.87 13.11
CA VAL A 180 -0.46 -3.57 14.17
C VAL A 180 -0.80 -2.99 15.54
N ALA A 181 -0.81 -1.65 15.68
CA ALA A 181 -1.15 -1.01 16.95
C ALA A 181 -2.59 -1.34 17.40
N LEU A 182 -3.54 -1.36 16.46
CA LEU A 182 -4.93 -1.74 16.71
C LEU A 182 -5.09 -3.23 17.05
N LEU A 183 -4.27 -4.10 16.44
CA LEU A 183 -4.26 -5.54 16.72
C LEU A 183 -3.75 -5.83 18.14
N CYS A 184 -2.72 -5.13 18.58
CA CYS A 184 -1.98 -5.42 19.82
C CYS A 184 -2.63 -4.90 21.10
N GLY A 185 -3.91 -4.52 21.06
CA GLY A 185 -4.70 -4.25 22.27
C GLY A 185 -4.27 -2.99 23.03
N ASN A 186 -4.30 -3.04 24.36
CA ASN A 186 -4.16 -1.88 25.24
C ASN A 186 -2.71 -1.37 25.32
N ASN A 187 -2.29 -0.58 24.33
CA ASN A 187 -0.97 0.05 24.27
C ASN A 187 -1.10 1.55 23.92
N GLU A 188 -0.08 2.35 24.24
CA GLU A 188 -0.07 3.81 24.00
C GLU A 188 -0.24 4.15 22.51
N LEU A 189 0.30 3.30 21.63
CA LEU A 189 0.18 3.48 20.18
C LEU A 189 -1.27 3.34 19.74
N ARG A 190 -2.03 2.38 20.27
CA ARG A 190 -3.46 2.21 19.99
C ARG A 190 -4.23 3.48 20.33
N PHE A 191 -4.01 4.05 21.51
CA PHE A 191 -4.67 5.31 21.89
C PHE A 191 -4.30 6.45 20.93
N SER A 192 -3.06 6.47 20.45
CA SER A 192 -2.62 7.43 19.43
C SER A 192 -3.34 7.21 18.08
N VAL A 193 -3.58 5.95 17.67
CA VAL A 193 -4.37 5.63 16.48
C VAL A 193 -5.84 6.05 16.67
N GLU A 194 -6.45 5.73 17.81
CA GLU A 194 -7.84 6.13 18.13
C GLU A 194 -7.99 7.66 18.10
N LYS A 195 -7.00 8.40 18.62
CA LYS A 195 -6.98 9.86 18.52
C LYS A 195 -6.96 10.36 17.06
N VAL A 196 -6.25 9.68 16.17
CA VAL A 196 -6.27 10.01 14.73
C VAL A 196 -7.65 9.72 14.15
N VAL A 197 -8.25 8.58 14.48
CA VAL A 197 -9.62 8.23 14.04
C VAL A 197 -10.64 9.29 14.46
N GLU A 198 -10.62 9.72 15.72
CA GLU A 198 -11.51 10.79 16.20
C GLU A 198 -11.24 12.12 15.51
N ARG A 199 -9.96 12.49 15.33
CA ARG A 199 -9.60 13.74 14.65
C ARG A 199 -10.15 13.77 13.23
N GLU A 200 -9.88 12.74 12.43
CA GLU A 200 -10.34 12.71 11.04
C GLU A 200 -11.88 12.58 10.97
N SER A 201 -12.51 11.84 11.89
CA SER A 201 -13.97 11.77 12.00
C SER A 201 -14.61 13.14 12.22
N MET A 202 -14.06 13.94 13.14
CA MET A 202 -14.51 15.32 13.40
C MET A 202 -14.29 16.22 12.18
N ASP A 203 -13.13 16.12 11.51
CA ASP A 203 -12.83 16.91 10.32
C ASP A 203 -13.86 16.62 9.20
N PHE A 204 -14.20 15.36 8.95
CA PHE A 204 -15.23 14.99 7.97
C PHE A 204 -16.63 15.47 8.35
N GLN A 205 -16.98 15.47 9.63
CA GLN A 205 -18.27 16.00 10.10
C GLN A 205 -18.36 17.51 9.88
N MET A 206 -17.31 18.26 10.24
CA MET A 206 -17.25 19.71 10.04
C MET A 206 -17.30 20.08 8.55
N GLU A 207 -16.60 19.33 7.69
CA GLU A 207 -16.66 19.55 6.24
C GLU A 207 -18.07 19.33 5.69
N ARG A 208 -18.78 18.30 6.18
CA ARG A 208 -20.16 18.02 5.77
C ARG A 208 -21.14 19.10 6.22
N GLU A 209 -20.97 19.63 7.43
CA GLU A 209 -21.79 20.72 7.95
C GLU A 209 -21.58 22.00 7.13
N ARG A 210 -20.33 22.37 6.82
CA ARG A 210 -20.01 23.55 5.99
C ARG A 210 -20.58 23.48 4.57
N VAL A 211 -20.57 22.29 3.96
CA VAL A 211 -21.18 22.07 2.64
C VAL A 211 -22.71 22.21 2.71
N ASN A 212 -23.35 21.73 3.78
CA ASN A 212 -24.80 21.85 3.96
C ASN A 212 -25.25 23.27 4.28
N GLU A 213 -24.42 24.08 4.93
CA GLU A 213 -24.73 25.46 5.30
C GLU A 213 -24.43 26.50 4.19
N GLY A 214 -24.02 26.05 3.00
CA GLY A 214 -23.81 26.92 1.84
C GLY A 214 -22.58 27.84 1.97
N GLY A 215 -21.55 27.40 2.69
CA GLY A 215 -20.32 28.16 2.93
C GLY A 215 -19.58 28.52 1.63
N ASP A 216 -19.18 29.79 1.53
CA ASP A 216 -18.48 30.40 0.40
C ASP A 216 -17.20 29.60 0.03
N GLU A 217 -17.07 29.17 -1.24
CA GLU A 217 -16.01 28.26 -1.72
C GLU A 217 -14.58 28.85 -1.65
N ASN A 218 -14.41 30.07 -1.17
CA ASN A 218 -13.16 30.84 -1.26
C ASN A 218 -12.23 30.76 -0.04
N ASP A 219 -12.63 30.11 1.06
CA ASP A 219 -11.83 30.05 2.30
C ASP A 219 -10.96 28.78 2.42
N ARG A 220 -10.48 28.25 1.28
CA ARG A 220 -9.70 27.00 1.22
C ARG A 220 -8.21 27.14 1.58
N LEU A 221 -7.76 28.27 2.14
CA LEU A 221 -6.34 28.47 2.45
C LEU A 221 -6.01 28.18 3.92
N GLY A 222 -6.20 26.91 4.31
CA GLY A 222 -6.10 26.45 5.70
C GLY A 222 -5.17 25.25 5.90
N LYS A 223 -3.95 25.29 5.36
CA LYS A 223 -2.75 24.62 5.91
C LYS A 223 -2.87 23.10 6.22
N ARG A 224 -2.95 22.25 5.20
CA ARG A 224 -2.46 20.85 5.27
C ARG A 224 -1.32 20.68 4.25
N VAL A 225 -0.16 20.25 4.73
CA VAL A 225 1.09 20.15 3.97
C VAL A 225 0.99 18.98 2.98
N TYR A 226 1.52 19.20 1.76
CA TYR A 226 1.47 18.37 0.55
C TYR A 226 0.21 18.54 -0.32
N GLU A 227 -0.04 19.77 -0.75
CA GLU A 227 -0.99 20.06 -1.83
C GLU A 227 -0.36 19.60 -3.16
N PHE A 228 -0.61 18.35 -3.54
CA PHE A 228 -0.35 17.91 -4.91
C PHE A 228 -1.38 18.59 -5.82
N GLY A 229 -0.91 19.28 -6.87
CA GLY A 229 -1.78 20.03 -7.79
C GLY A 229 -2.66 19.12 -8.64
N TRP A 230 -3.80 18.68 -8.09
CA TRP A 230 -4.79 17.82 -8.75
C TRP A 230 -6.10 18.58 -9.02
N ARG A 231 -6.76 18.24 -10.13
CA ARG A 231 -8.04 18.83 -10.56
C ARG A 231 -9.20 18.22 -9.77
N LYS A 232 -10.23 19.02 -9.44
CA LYS A 232 -11.45 18.57 -8.72
C LYS A 232 -12.14 17.45 -9.53
N ASN A 233 -12.26 16.24 -8.97
CA ASN A 233 -13.06 15.16 -9.54
C ASN A 233 -14.56 15.34 -9.21
N ALA A 234 -15.44 14.78 -10.03
CA ALA A 234 -16.90 14.94 -9.94
C ALA A 234 -17.59 13.92 -8.99
N MET A 235 -16.91 13.41 -7.96
CA MET A 235 -17.55 12.52 -6.98
C MET A 235 -18.30 13.31 -5.90
N SER A 236 -19.46 12.80 -5.50
CA SER A 236 -20.31 13.39 -4.47
C SER A 236 -19.59 13.49 -3.12
N SER A 237 -19.45 14.71 -2.61
CA SER A 237 -19.08 15.01 -1.23
C SER A 237 -20.02 14.25 -0.29
N GLY A 238 -19.50 13.30 0.49
CA GLY A 238 -20.30 12.53 1.47
C GLY A 238 -20.03 11.02 1.55
N SER A 239 -19.19 10.46 0.68
CA SER A 239 -18.60 9.13 0.91
C SER A 239 -17.36 9.31 1.79
N GLY A 240 -17.26 8.57 2.91
CA GLY A 240 -16.15 8.72 3.86
C GLY A 240 -14.77 8.47 3.25
N PRO A 241 -13.70 8.44 4.04
CA PRO A 241 -12.35 8.26 3.51
C PRO A 241 -12.17 6.84 2.94
N VAL A 242 -11.24 6.71 2.00
CA VAL A 242 -10.65 5.42 1.65
C VAL A 242 -9.71 5.00 2.77
N LEU A 243 -10.03 3.88 3.42
CA LEU A 243 -9.25 3.35 4.52
C LEU A 243 -8.10 2.48 4.01
N LEU A 244 -6.87 2.80 4.42
CA LEU A 244 -5.65 2.07 4.07
C LEU A 244 -5.12 1.31 5.29
N LEU A 245 -5.07 -0.01 5.17
CA LEU A 245 -4.59 -0.90 6.23
C LEU A 245 -3.71 -1.99 5.64
N HIS A 246 -2.69 -2.40 6.42
CA HIS A 246 -1.90 -3.58 6.09
C HIS A 246 -2.67 -4.89 6.41
N PHE A 247 -3.45 -4.92 7.50
CA PHE A 247 -4.31 -6.06 7.83
C PHE A 247 -5.76 -5.86 7.40
N PRO A 248 -6.43 -6.93 6.94
CA PRO A 248 -7.85 -6.86 6.62
C PRO A 248 -8.70 -6.61 7.87
N LEU A 249 -9.80 -5.89 7.67
CA LEU A 249 -10.86 -5.73 8.66
C LEU A 249 -11.54 -7.08 8.95
N ASN A 250 -12.15 -7.21 10.13
CA ASN A 250 -12.95 -8.39 10.42
C ASN A 250 -14.26 -8.36 9.64
N ARG A 251 -14.55 -9.41 8.88
CA ARG A 251 -15.82 -9.53 8.16
C ARG A 251 -16.89 -9.96 9.17
N ASN A 252 -17.91 -9.13 9.36
CA ASN A 252 -19.06 -9.53 10.14
C ASN A 252 -19.76 -10.69 9.42
N VAL A 253 -19.90 -11.85 10.09
CA VAL A 253 -20.38 -13.11 9.49
C VAL A 253 -21.84 -13.00 8.98
N ASN A 254 -22.56 -11.96 9.40
CA ASN A 254 -23.95 -11.75 9.01
C ASN A 254 -24.15 -11.27 7.55
N ALA A 255 -23.08 -10.90 6.83
CA ALA A 255 -23.17 -10.35 5.47
C ALA A 255 -22.66 -11.29 4.35
N ALA A 256 -22.53 -12.60 4.60
CA ALA A 256 -21.89 -13.49 3.62
C ALA A 256 -22.31 -14.96 3.70
N ASN A 257 -23.59 -15.25 3.50
CA ASN A 257 -23.92 -16.52 2.83
C ASN A 257 -23.57 -16.37 1.34
N ASN A 258 -22.31 -16.64 1.02
CA ASN A 258 -21.91 -17.25 -0.26
C ASN A 258 -20.44 -17.69 -0.20
N GLY A 259 -20.31 -18.99 0.05
CA GLY A 259 -19.32 -19.95 -0.43
C GLY A 259 -17.94 -19.47 -0.88
N GLY A 260 -16.92 -20.08 -0.26
CA GLY A 260 -15.60 -20.22 -0.84
C GLY A 260 -14.46 -20.10 0.17
N SER A 261 -14.28 -21.10 1.02
CA SER A 261 -12.97 -21.32 1.65
C SER A 261 -11.99 -21.68 0.53
N SER A 262 -11.25 -20.70 0.02
CA SER A 262 -10.07 -20.96 -0.79
C SER A 262 -8.86 -20.91 0.14
N SER A 263 -8.59 -22.02 0.82
CA SER A 263 -7.25 -22.33 1.30
C SER A 263 -6.36 -22.54 0.07
N ARG A 264 -5.89 -21.45 -0.55
CA ARG A 264 -4.79 -21.55 -1.50
C ARG A 264 -3.53 -21.77 -0.69
N LEU A 265 -3.02 -23.00 -0.75
CA LEU A 265 -1.67 -23.37 -0.35
C LEU A 265 -0.69 -22.33 -0.90
N ASP A 266 -0.07 -21.59 0.01
CA ASP A 266 0.94 -20.59 -0.33
C ASP A 266 2.22 -21.33 -0.76
N GLY A 267 2.49 -21.30 -2.07
CA GLY A 267 3.70 -21.85 -2.68
C GLY A 267 4.93 -20.97 -2.49
N ARG A 268 4.92 -20.02 -1.54
CA ARG A 268 6.07 -19.16 -1.21
C ARG A 268 7.05 -19.88 -0.29
N GLY A 269 7.69 -20.90 -0.84
CA GLY A 269 8.88 -21.52 -0.25
C GLY A 269 10.16 -20.83 -0.72
N ALA A 270 11.00 -20.45 0.25
CA ALA A 270 12.45 -20.25 0.17
C ALA A 270 13.00 -18.88 -0.31
N VAL A 271 12.88 -17.86 0.55
CA VAL A 271 13.95 -16.85 0.74
C VAL A 271 14.22 -16.66 2.24
N GLY A 272 14.68 -17.68 2.97
CA GLY A 272 15.13 -17.56 4.38
C GLY A 272 14.10 -17.02 5.40
N THR A 273 12.89 -16.70 4.96
CA THR A 273 11.77 -16.16 5.71
C THR A 273 10.87 -17.32 6.05
N GLY A 274 10.72 -17.62 7.33
CA GLY A 274 9.70 -18.57 7.79
C GLY A 274 8.31 -18.18 7.26
N PRO A 275 7.34 -19.13 7.27
CA PRO A 275 5.99 -18.87 6.78
C PRO A 275 5.42 -17.60 7.44
N TYR A 276 4.77 -16.73 6.65
CA TYR A 276 3.90 -15.70 7.20
C TYR A 276 2.95 -16.38 8.20
N LYS A 277 3.07 -16.09 9.50
CA LYS A 277 2.11 -16.58 10.49
C LYS A 277 0.73 -15.91 10.35
N LEU A 278 0.56 -15.02 9.37
CA LEU A 278 -0.52 -14.04 9.33
C LEU A 278 -1.77 -14.58 8.64
N SER A 279 -2.71 -15.01 9.47
CA SER A 279 -4.13 -14.75 9.24
C SER A 279 -4.66 -13.72 10.24
N HIS A 280 -3.89 -12.65 10.48
CA HIS A 280 -4.32 -11.59 11.38
C HIS A 280 -5.35 -10.71 10.69
N LYS A 281 -6.52 -10.63 11.29
CA LYS A 281 -7.56 -9.63 11.00
C LYS A 281 -7.59 -8.67 12.17
N LEU A 282 -7.97 -7.43 11.91
CA LEU A 282 -8.22 -6.52 13.03
C LEU A 282 -9.29 -7.10 13.98
N PRO A 283 -9.16 -6.89 15.29
CA PRO A 283 -10.20 -7.23 16.25
C PRO A 283 -11.56 -6.65 15.86
N LEU A 284 -12.65 -7.34 16.21
CA LEU A 284 -14.01 -6.92 15.85
C LEU A 284 -14.34 -5.53 16.41
N ASN A 285 -14.00 -5.28 17.68
CA ASN A 285 -14.20 -4.00 18.33
C ASN A 285 -13.47 -2.84 17.61
N ALA A 286 -12.22 -3.05 17.19
CA ALA A 286 -11.46 -2.06 16.43
C ALA A 286 -12.08 -1.83 15.04
N THR A 287 -12.54 -2.90 14.40
CA THR A 287 -13.24 -2.82 13.11
C THR A 287 -14.53 -2.01 13.23
N GLU A 288 -15.39 -2.34 14.20
CA GLU A 288 -16.66 -1.63 14.45
C GLU A 288 -16.44 -0.17 14.79
N TYR A 289 -15.45 0.13 15.64
CA TYR A 289 -15.07 1.49 16.00
C TYR A 289 -14.68 2.32 14.77
N ILE A 290 -13.82 1.79 13.90
CA ILE A 290 -13.42 2.47 12.65
C ILE A 290 -14.62 2.73 11.74
N PHE A 291 -15.50 1.73 11.56
CA PHE A 291 -16.69 1.90 10.73
C PHE A 291 -17.67 2.93 11.29
N GLN A 292 -17.84 2.99 12.62
CA GLN A 292 -18.72 3.95 13.28
C GLN A 292 -18.17 5.38 13.16
N ALA A 293 -16.87 5.56 13.38
CA ALA A 293 -16.22 6.87 13.37
C ALA A 293 -16.01 7.40 11.96
N LEU A 294 -15.26 6.69 11.12
CA LEU A 294 -14.84 7.19 9.80
C LEU A 294 -15.88 6.96 8.70
N LYS A 295 -16.75 5.95 8.85
CA LYS A 295 -17.70 5.52 7.80
C LYS A 295 -17.00 5.38 6.43
N PRO A 296 -15.92 4.58 6.36
CA PRO A 296 -15.11 4.46 5.15
C PRO A 296 -15.94 3.93 3.98
N ARG A 297 -15.49 4.22 2.76
CA ARG A 297 -16.17 3.83 1.51
C ARG A 297 -16.32 2.31 1.37
#